data_AF-A0A352S9R8-F1
#
_entry.id   AF-A0A352S9R8-F1
#
_cell.length_a   1.000
_cell.length_b   1.000
_cell.length_c   1.000
_cell.angle_alpha   90.00
_cell.angle_beta   90.00
_cell.angle_gamma   90.00
#
_symmetry.space_group_name_H-M   'P 1'
#
loop_
_entity.id
_entity.type
_entity.pdbx_description
1 polymer ?
#
loop_
_entity_poly.entity_id
_entity_poly.type
_entity_poly.pdbx_seq_one_letter_code
_entity_poly.pdbx_strand_id
1 'polypeptide(L)'
;ADATFARTLAYLKERSQFGKQIGEFQALQHRAAHLFAEIELARAAVLQCQQRLDTGRSDGPEPLVCVAKAKAGTTATLAVQEGVQMHGGIGMTDE
;
A
#
# COMPACT_ATOMS: atom_id res chain seq x y z
N ALA A 1 -0.64 -5.33 2.46
CA ALA A 1 -0.32 -4.17 1.60
C ALA A 1 0.82 -4.51 0.65
N ASP A 2 2.02 -4.81 1.15
CA ASP A 2 3.21 -5.13 0.33
C ASP A 2 2.98 -6.25 -0.69
N ALA A 3 2.40 -7.38 -0.27
CA ALA A 3 2.11 -8.50 -1.18
C ALA A 3 1.15 -8.11 -2.31
N THR A 4 0.08 -7.37 -1.98
CA THR A 4 -0.87 -6.85 -2.97
C THR A 4 -0.20 -5.90 -3.96
N PHE A 5 0.58 -4.94 -3.44
CA PHE A 5 1.31 -3.98 -4.27
C PHE A 5 2.30 -4.66 -5.21
N ALA A 6 3.08 -5.64 -4.71
CA ALA A 6 4.04 -6.38 -5.51
C ALA A 6 3.36 -7.17 -6.64
N ARG A 7 2.26 -7.88 -6.34
CA ARG A 7 1.47 -8.61 -7.35
C ARG A 7 0.89 -7.64 -8.40
N THR A 8 0.32 -6.52 -7.98
CA THR A 8 -0.19 -5.50 -8.91
C THR A 8 0.91 -4.92 -9.78
N LEU A 9 2.06 -4.58 -9.22
CA LEU A 9 3.16 -4.00 -10.00
C LEU A 9 3.72 -5.00 -11.01
N ALA A 10 3.75 -6.30 -10.70
CA ALA A 10 4.09 -7.35 -11.65
C ALA A 10 3.06 -7.41 -12.79
N TYR A 11 1.76 -7.47 -12.46
CA TYR A 11 0.69 -7.50 -13.45
C TYR A 11 0.72 -6.29 -14.40
N LEU A 12 0.96 -5.08 -13.87
CA LEU A 12 1.06 -3.86 -14.68
C LEU A 12 2.21 -3.91 -15.71
N LYS A 13 3.28 -4.65 -15.42
CA LYS A 13 4.44 -4.83 -16.32
C LYS A 13 4.27 -5.96 -17.33
N GLU A 14 3.36 -6.89 -17.08
CA GLU A 14 3.12 -8.05 -17.96
C GLU A 14 1.93 -7.83 -18.89
N ARG A 15 0.87 -7.18 -18.41
CA ARG A 15 -0.35 -6.99 -19.18
C ARG A 15 -0.17 -5.93 -20.27
N SER A 16 -0.49 -6.30 -21.51
CA SER A 16 -0.46 -5.39 -22.68
C SER A 16 -1.87 -5.10 -23.19
N GLN A 17 -2.19 -3.82 -23.38
CA GLN A 17 -3.42 -3.33 -24.02
C GLN A 17 -3.15 -2.02 -24.75
N PHE A 18 -3.93 -1.75 -25.80
CA PHE A 18 -3.76 -0.55 -26.64
C PHE A 18 -2.32 -0.39 -27.18
N GLY A 19 -1.69 -1.51 -27.53
CA GLY A 19 -0.37 -1.54 -28.18
C GLY A 19 0.84 -1.38 -27.25
N LYS A 20 0.67 -1.37 -25.92
CA LYS A 20 1.78 -1.25 -24.96
C LYS A 20 1.46 -1.88 -23.60
N GLN A 21 2.44 -1.98 -22.70
CA GLN A 21 2.20 -2.46 -21.34
C GLN A 21 1.32 -1.46 -20.59
N ILE A 22 0.35 -1.96 -19.81
CA ILE A 22 -0.59 -1.06 -19.11
C ILE A 22 0.11 -0.20 -18.05
N GLY A 23 1.23 -0.67 -17.49
CA GLY A 23 2.09 0.10 -16.59
C GLY A 23 2.72 1.36 -17.21
N GLU A 24 2.62 1.55 -18.53
CA GLU A 24 3.05 2.77 -19.23
C GLU A 24 1.98 3.87 -19.26
N PHE A 25 0.75 3.60 -18.79
CA PHE A 25 -0.28 4.62 -18.67
C PHE A 25 -0.09 5.41 -17.37
N GLN A 26 0.11 6.73 -17.49
CA GLN A 26 0.31 7.65 -16.37
C GLN A 26 -0.74 7.49 -15.26
N ALA A 27 -2.01 7.25 -15.61
CA ALA A 27 -3.07 7.02 -14.63
C ALA A 27 -2.76 5.84 -13.68
N LEU A 28 -2.18 4.74 -14.20
CA LEU A 28 -1.80 3.58 -13.38
C LEU A 28 -0.47 3.84 -12.64
N GLN A 29 0.46 4.58 -13.25
CA GLN A 29 1.71 4.97 -12.60
C GLN A 29 1.47 5.87 -11.38
N HIS A 30 0.61 6.88 -11.50
CA HIS A 30 0.26 7.77 -10.40
C HIS A 30 -0.39 7.03 -9.24
N ARG A 31 -1.30 6.09 -9.54
CA ARG A 31 -1.95 5.26 -8.54
C ARG A 31 -0.95 4.35 -7.82
N ALA A 32 -0.08 3.69 -8.57
CA ALA A 32 0.98 2.85 -7.99
C ALA A 32 1.94 3.66 -7.12
N ALA A 33 2.35 4.85 -7.58
CA ALA A 33 3.23 5.75 -6.82
C ALA A 33 2.56 6.26 -5.52
N HIS A 34 1.27 6.62 -5.58
CA HIS A 34 0.51 7.04 -4.41
C HIS A 34 0.40 5.90 -3.39
N LEU A 35 0.01 4.70 -3.84
CA LEU A 35 -0.09 3.53 -2.96
C LEU A 35 1.26 3.18 -2.33
N PHE A 36 2.36 3.26 -3.08
CA PHE A 36 3.70 3.07 -2.55
C PHE A 36 4.02 4.06 -1.43
N ALA A 37 3.75 5.35 -1.64
CA ALA A 37 3.97 6.38 -0.61
C ALA A 37 3.14 6.11 0.66
N GLU A 38 1.87 5.69 0.51
CA GLU A 38 1.00 5.33 1.62
C GLU A 38 1.52 4.13 2.43
N ILE A 39 2.06 3.12 1.75
CA ILE A 39 2.71 1.95 2.36
C ILE A 39 3.93 2.37 3.18
N GLU A 40 4.80 3.20 2.63
CA GLU A 40 6.00 3.65 3.32
C GLU A 40 5.67 4.56 4.51
N LEU A 41 4.64 5.40 4.40
CA LEU A 41 4.13 6.18 5.54
C LEU A 41 3.57 5.29 6.65
N ALA A 42 2.84 4.23 6.31
CA ALA A 42 2.36 3.26 7.30
C ALA A 42 3.53 2.54 7.98
N ARG A 43 4.55 2.14 7.22
CA ARG A 43 5.78 1.50 7.75
C ARG A 43 6.52 2.43 8.71
N ALA A 44 6.70 3.69 8.34
CA ALA A 44 7.34 4.70 9.17
C ALA A 44 6.59 4.93 10.49
N ALA A 45 5.26 5.04 10.45
CA ALA A 45 4.43 5.21 11.64
C ALA A 45 4.55 4.02 12.61
N VAL A 46 4.54 2.78 12.08
CA VAL A 46 4.72 1.57 12.88
C VAL A 46 6.12 1.52 13.50
N LEU A 47 7.17 1.83 12.73
CA LEU A 47 8.55 1.83 13.23
C LEU A 47 8.76 2.88 14.33
N GLN A 48 8.21 4.08 14.17
CA GLN A 48 8.26 5.12 15.19
C GLN A 48 7.57 4.67 16.49
N CYS A 49 6.40 4.03 16.37
CA CYS A 49 5.70 3.47 17.51
C CYS A 49 6.53 2.39 18.23
N GLN A 50 7.17 1.48 17.49
CA GLN A 50 8.04 0.44 18.05
C GLN A 50 9.21 1.05 18.82
N GLN A 51 9.93 2.01 18.22
CA GLN A 51 11.04 2.71 18.89
C GLN A 51 10.58 3.40 20.19
N ARG A 52 9.37 3.98 20.20
CA ARG A 52 8.82 4.62 21.39
C ARG A 52 8.51 3.61 22.49
N LEU A 53 8.00 2.44 22.14
CA LEU A 53 7.75 1.33 23.06
C LEU A 53 9.06 0.80 23.66
N ASP A 54 10.07 0.55 22.82
CA ASP A 54 11.36 -0.01 23.25
C ASP A 54 12.13 0.92 24.20
N THR A 55 12.00 2.23 24.02
CA THR A 55 12.74 3.23 24.83
C THR A 55 12.11 3.56 26.18
N GLY A 56 10.87 3.11 26.44
CA GLY A 56 10.24 3.24 27.76
C GLY A 56 10.07 4.66 28.32
N ARG A 57 10.17 5.72 27.49
CA ARG A 57 10.04 7.11 27.99
C ARG A 57 8.64 7.38 28.58
N SER A 58 8.55 8.35 29.49
CA SER A 58 7.40 8.62 30.36
C SER A 58 6.15 9.19 29.67
N ASP A 59 6.28 9.85 28.52
CA ASP A 59 5.17 10.37 27.71
C ASP A 59 4.55 9.23 26.88
N GLY A 60 3.81 8.32 27.52
CA GLY A 60 3.42 6.99 27.02
C GLY A 60 3.12 6.83 25.51
N PRO A 61 3.33 5.61 24.96
CA PRO A 61 3.29 5.33 23.52
C PRO A 61 1.89 5.41 22.90
N GLU A 62 0.84 5.61 23.69
CA GLU A 62 -0.56 5.43 23.31
C GLU A 62 -0.96 6.25 22.07
N PRO A 63 -0.60 7.54 21.92
CA PRO A 63 -0.95 8.30 20.72
C PRO A 63 -0.31 7.72 19.45
N LEU A 64 0.95 7.27 19.53
CA LEU A 64 1.66 6.68 18.38
C LEU A 64 1.10 5.31 18.03
N VAL A 65 0.67 4.52 19.02
CA VAL A 65 -0.03 3.24 18.80
C VAL A 65 -1.33 3.48 18.01
N CYS A 66 -2.13 4.47 18.41
CA CYS A 66 -3.36 4.83 17.71
C CYS A 66 -3.10 5.25 16.25
N VAL A 67 -2.10 6.11 16.02
CA VAL A 67 -1.71 6.56 14.67
C VAL A 67 -1.24 5.39 13.82
N ALA A 68 -0.33 4.55 14.34
CA ALA A 68 0.18 3.38 13.63
C ALA A 68 -0.95 2.41 13.26
N LYS A 69 -1.86 2.13 14.20
CA LYS A 69 -3.01 1.24 13.96
C LYS A 69 -3.96 1.78 12.90
N ALA A 70 -4.28 3.07 12.96
CA ALA A 70 -5.16 3.72 12.00
C ALA A 70 -4.53 3.74 10.60
N LYS A 71 -3.27 4.19 10.48
CA LYS A 71 -2.58 4.30 9.20
C LYS A 71 -2.39 2.92 8.55
N ALA A 72 -1.89 1.93 9.29
CA ALA A 72 -1.72 0.58 8.77
C ALA A 72 -3.04 -0.05 8.29
N GLY A 73 -4.14 0.17 9.02
CA GLY A 73 -5.47 -0.29 8.64
C GLY A 73 -5.94 0.35 7.33
N THR A 74 -5.95 1.68 7.26
CA THR A 74 -6.39 2.42 6.06
C THR A 74 -5.53 2.09 4.84
N THR A 75 -4.21 2.01 5.00
CA THR A 75 -3.29 1.67 3.92
C THR A 75 -3.48 0.23 3.43
N ALA A 76 -3.79 -0.72 4.32
CA ALA A 76 -4.10 -2.09 3.91
C ALA A 76 -5.38 -2.16 3.08
N THR A 77 -6.44 -1.45 3.50
CA THR A 77 -7.69 -1.34 2.74
C THR A 77 -7.46 -0.70 1.38
N LEU A 78 -6.72 0.41 1.33
CA LEU A 78 -6.38 1.08 0.07
C LEU A 78 -5.61 0.16 -0.87
N ALA A 79 -4.62 -0.58 -0.35
CA ALA A 79 -3.83 -1.52 -1.16
C ALA A 79 -4.70 -2.58 -1.84
N VAL A 80 -5.71 -3.12 -1.14
CA VAL A 80 -6.64 -4.10 -1.71
C VAL A 80 -7.52 -3.46 -2.77
N GLN A 81 -8.12 -2.30 -2.50
CA GLN A 81 -9.00 -1.59 -3.45
C GLN A 81 -8.26 -1.21 -4.74
N GLU A 82 -7.07 -0.65 -4.59
CA GLU A 82 -6.18 -0.31 -5.71
C GLU A 82 -5.75 -1.57 -6.47
N GLY A 83 -5.43 -2.64 -5.75
CA GLY A 83 -5.11 -3.95 -6.32
C GLY A 83 -6.21 -4.46 -7.23
N VAL A 84 -7.44 -4.56 -6.73
CA VAL A 84 -8.63 -4.99 -7.49
C VAL A 84 -8.82 -4.11 -8.72
N GLN A 85 -8.85 -2.79 -8.53
CA GLN A 85 -9.15 -1.85 -9.60
C GLN A 85 -8.09 -1.84 -10.70
N MET A 86 -6.80 -2.01 -10.37
CA MET A 86 -5.71 -2.05 -11.36
C MET A 86 -5.61 -3.39 -12.10
N HIS A 87 -6.10 -4.47 -11.51
CA HIS A 87 -6.26 -5.76 -12.20
C HIS A 87 -7.50 -5.78 -13.11
N GLY A 88 -8.50 -4.92 -12.84
CA GLY A 88 -9.75 -4.85 -13.61
C GLY A 88 -10.66 -6.03 -13.26
N GLY A 89 -11.32 -6.62 -14.26
CA GLY A 89 -12.27 -7.72 -14.04
C GLY A 89 -11.67 -8.93 -13.30
N ILE A 90 -10.40 -9.27 -13.57
CA ILE A 90 -9.72 -10.39 -12.89
C ILE A 90 -9.46 -10.09 -11.41
N GLY A 91 -9.41 -8.81 -11.02
CA GLY A 91 -9.27 -8.44 -9.61
C GLY A 91 -10.50 -8.80 -8.76
N MET A 92 -11.62 -9.16 -9.39
CA MET A 92 -12.86 -9.57 -8.73
C MET A 92 -13.08 -11.10 -8.78
N THR A 93 -12.13 -11.86 -9.32
CA THR A 93 -12.16 -13.33 -9.37
C THR A 93 -11.27 -13.91 -8.27
N ASP A 94 -11.40 -15.23 -8.04
CA ASP A 94 -10.61 -15.97 -7.04
C ASP A 94 -9.20 -16.36 -7.56
N GLU A 95 -8.80 -15.86 -8.72
CA GLU A 95 -7.52 -16.14 -9.41
C GLU A 95 -6.42 -15.17 -8.96
#